data_AF-A0A811KMI7-F1
#
_entry.id   AF-A0A811KMI7-F1
#
_cell.length_a   1.000
_cell.length_b   1.000
_cell.length_c   1.000
_cell.angle_alpha   90.00
_cell.angle_beta   90.00
_cell.angle_gamma   90.00
#
_symmetry.space_group_name_H-M   'P 1'
#
loop_
_entity.id
_entity.type
_entity.pdbx_description
1 polymer ?
#
loop_
_entity_poly.entity_id
_entity_poly.type
_entity_poly.pdbx_seq_one_letter_code
_entity_poly.pdbx_strand_id
1 'polypeptide(L)'
;MLKTNIFKRVSQDILEAAQIPLEKKSARCDPLLASHLLKVLRKCVVKDTPLRSVTIDLCCIVLRGLVLALEADDEFHREIEANIDDILTQLGAKLRDVDNEMYLEMFEEEHYRFESTTIRINNLASEPALYLPPSTSAVSNVPLSQRAPCGNDEKIRRSLQFYFILRKFSLDLQSLPEPILPLSSKVRTLAEINDCINLNNSDLLACTVFQNNEEHPRFLVTDQFQLILVEPDSRKLGWAVVCFAGLLQASFSLFLL
;
A
#
# COMPACT_ATOMS: atom_id res chain seq x y z
N MET A 1 10.03 16.19 -20.65
CA MET A 1 9.04 17.17 -20.14
C MET A 1 7.96 16.35 -19.46
N LEU A 2 7.63 16.43 -18.17
CA LEU A 2 7.75 17.49 -17.17
C LEU A 2 8.19 16.90 -15.82
N LYS A 3 9.14 17.56 -15.16
CA LYS A 3 9.43 17.38 -13.72
C LYS A 3 8.43 18.26 -12.96
N THR A 4 7.45 17.66 -12.31
CA THR A 4 6.49 18.42 -11.48
C THR A 4 7.12 18.67 -10.11
N ASN A 5 7.76 19.83 -9.99
CA ASN A 5 8.20 20.42 -8.73
C ASN A 5 7.00 20.66 -7.82
N ILE A 6 6.83 19.84 -6.79
CA ILE A 6 5.97 20.15 -5.64
C ILE A 6 6.84 20.13 -4.39
N PHE A 7 7.68 21.16 -4.26
CA PHE A 7 8.07 21.80 -3.00
C PHE A 7 8.92 23.00 -3.43
N LYS A 8 8.45 24.22 -3.13
CA LYS A 8 9.21 25.45 -3.39
C LYS A 8 10.51 25.37 -2.61
N ARG A 9 11.58 25.05 -3.34
CA ARG A 9 12.98 25.19 -2.94
C ARG A 9 13.14 26.61 -2.39
N VAL A 10 13.47 26.77 -1.10
CA VAL A 10 14.00 28.05 -0.63
C VAL A 10 15.28 28.26 -1.43
N SER A 11 15.33 29.33 -2.23
CA SER A 11 16.47 29.61 -3.09
C SER A 11 17.73 29.72 -2.24
N GLN A 12 18.81 29.06 -2.67
CA GLN A 12 20.09 29.04 -1.98
C GLN A 12 20.59 30.47 -1.66
N ASP A 13 20.30 31.39 -2.57
CA ASP A 13 20.57 32.83 -2.45
C ASP A 13 19.91 33.48 -1.22
N ILE A 14 18.72 33.01 -0.81
CA ILE A 14 17.99 33.51 0.37
C ILE A 14 18.65 33.03 1.66
N LEU A 15 19.18 31.80 1.67
CA LEU A 15 19.86 31.22 2.83
C LEU A 15 21.25 31.84 3.03
N GLU A 16 21.96 32.11 1.94
CA GLU A 16 23.24 32.85 1.96
C GLU A 16 23.06 34.29 2.41
N ALA A 17 22.01 34.98 1.94
CA ALA A 17 21.66 36.33 2.39
C ALA A 17 21.29 36.41 3.88
N ALA A 18 20.79 35.32 4.46
CA ALA A 18 20.39 35.24 5.86
C ALA A 18 21.55 34.93 6.84
N GLN A 19 22.80 34.80 6.35
CA GLN A 19 23.97 34.40 7.14
C GLN A 19 23.77 33.10 7.96
N ILE A 20 22.88 32.23 7.50
CA ILE A 20 22.72 30.90 8.10
C ILE A 20 23.94 30.10 7.66
N PRO A 21 24.76 29.54 8.57
CA PRO A 21 25.94 28.77 8.18
C PRO A 21 25.53 27.61 7.27
N LEU A 22 25.85 27.68 5.98
CA LEU A 22 25.87 26.50 5.13
C LEU A 22 27.11 25.71 5.53
N GLU A 23 26.97 24.81 6.50
CA GLU A 23 27.99 23.79 6.75
C GLU A 23 28.32 23.11 5.42
N LYS A 24 29.61 22.92 5.13
CA LYS A 24 30.08 22.19 3.95
C LYS A 24 29.35 20.85 3.95
N LYS A 25 28.39 20.68 3.04
CA LYS A 25 27.62 19.43 2.94
C LYS A 25 28.61 18.29 2.80
N SER A 26 28.66 17.43 3.81
CA SER A 26 29.36 16.14 3.68
C SER A 26 28.76 15.44 2.47
N ALA A 27 29.61 14.98 1.55
CA ALA A 27 29.17 14.20 0.41
C ALA A 27 28.73 12.77 0.81
N ARG A 28 28.87 12.42 2.09
CA ARG A 28 28.55 11.09 2.62
C ARG A 28 27.64 11.17 3.83
N CYS A 29 26.79 10.16 3.98
CA CYS A 29 25.97 9.98 5.16
C CYS A 29 26.88 9.66 6.37
N ASP A 30 26.49 10.15 7.55
CA ASP A 30 27.10 9.70 8.79
C ASP A 30 26.84 8.20 8.97
N PRO A 31 27.88 7.36 9.15
CA PRO A 31 27.74 5.91 9.20
C PRO A 31 26.98 5.45 10.45
N LEU A 32 27.07 6.21 11.56
CA LEU A 32 26.35 5.87 12.77
C LEU A 32 24.85 6.08 12.56
N LEU A 33 24.44 7.21 11.98
CA LEU A 33 23.06 7.51 11.63
C LEU A 33 22.50 6.46 10.65
N ALA A 34 23.23 6.19 9.56
CA ALA A 34 22.86 5.16 8.58
C ALA A 34 22.60 3.82 9.27
N SER A 35 23.55 3.37 10.11
CA SER A 35 23.42 2.10 10.82
C SER A 35 22.20 2.04 11.75
N HIS A 36 21.82 3.15 12.40
CA HIS A 36 20.68 3.18 13.30
C HIS A 36 19.35 3.16 12.54
N LEU A 37 19.24 3.90 11.44
CA LEU A 37 18.04 3.90 10.60
C LEU A 37 17.81 2.51 9.98
N LEU A 38 18.87 1.88 9.46
CA LEU A 38 18.79 0.51 8.92
C LEU A 38 18.44 -0.51 10.02
N LYS A 39 18.99 -0.37 11.24
CA LYS A 39 18.58 -1.21 12.38
C LYS A 39 17.09 -1.07 12.71
N VAL A 40 16.50 0.12 12.56
CA VAL A 40 15.06 0.32 12.77
C VAL A 40 14.26 -0.45 11.71
N LEU A 41 14.63 -0.37 10.42
CA LEU A 41 13.95 -1.14 9.37
C LEU A 41 14.05 -2.66 9.62
N ARG A 42 15.23 -3.16 10.03
CA ARG A 42 15.43 -4.59 10.32
C ARG A 42 14.55 -5.10 11.47
N LYS A 43 14.01 -4.23 12.34
CA LYS A 43 13.07 -4.65 13.38
C LYS A 43 11.71 -5.11 12.82
N CYS A 44 11.38 -4.86 11.56
CA CYS A 44 10.14 -5.32 10.91
C CYS A 44 9.99 -6.85 10.89
N VAL A 45 11.10 -7.56 10.69
CA VAL A 45 11.11 -9.03 10.55
C VAL A 45 11.29 -9.75 11.89
N VAL A 46 11.63 -9.00 12.95
CA VAL A 46 11.80 -9.57 14.28
C VAL A 46 10.46 -9.99 14.87
N LYS A 47 10.38 -11.23 15.35
CA LYS A 47 9.19 -11.78 16.01
C LYS A 47 8.80 -10.95 17.23
N ASP A 48 7.51 -10.69 17.38
CA ASP A 48 6.92 -9.95 18.51
C ASP A 48 7.56 -8.56 18.77
N THR A 49 8.09 -7.92 17.71
CA THR A 49 8.62 -6.56 17.79
C THR A 49 7.57 -5.57 18.34
N PRO A 50 7.94 -4.63 19.23
CA PRO A 50 7.03 -3.55 19.66
C PRO A 50 6.93 -2.42 18.63
N LEU A 51 7.60 -2.57 17.48
CA LEU A 51 7.66 -1.57 16.44
C LEU A 51 6.27 -1.28 15.86
N ARG A 52 6.00 0.01 15.69
CA ARG A 52 4.77 0.55 15.10
C ARG A 52 4.98 0.79 13.61
N SER A 53 3.97 0.55 12.79
CA SER A 53 4.02 0.78 11.33
C SER A 53 4.38 2.23 10.99
N VAL A 54 3.84 3.18 11.76
CA VAL A 54 4.14 4.60 11.56
C VAL A 54 5.62 4.96 11.79
N THR A 55 6.33 4.21 12.64
CA THR A 55 7.77 4.41 12.86
C THR A 55 8.58 4.01 11.63
N ILE A 56 8.14 2.99 10.91
CA ILE A 56 8.79 2.54 9.67
C ILE A 56 8.52 3.52 8.54
N ASP A 57 7.29 4.00 8.42
CA ASP A 57 6.94 4.99 7.40
C ASP A 57 7.72 6.30 7.59
N LEU A 58 7.83 6.79 8.84
CA LEU A 58 8.71 7.92 9.16
C LEU A 58 10.18 7.64 8.85
N CYS A 59 10.68 6.44 9.15
CA CYS A 59 12.04 6.05 8.83
C CYS A 59 12.30 6.09 7.32
N CYS A 60 11.35 5.61 6.51
CA CYS A 60 11.41 5.66 5.05
C CYS A 60 11.41 7.11 4.54
N ILE A 61 10.59 8.00 5.11
CA ILE A 61 10.58 9.43 4.78
C ILE A 61 11.95 10.08 5.05
N VAL A 62 12.55 9.78 6.21
CA VAL A 62 13.88 10.30 6.57
C VAL A 62 14.96 9.76 5.64
N LEU A 63 14.98 8.45 5.39
CA LEU A 63 15.94 7.81 4.49
C LEU A 63 15.81 8.35 3.06
N ARG A 64 14.58 8.53 2.56
CA ARG A 64 14.32 9.18 1.28
C ARG A 64 14.88 10.60 1.23
N GLY A 65 14.67 11.38 2.28
CA GLY A 65 15.23 12.73 2.40
C GLY A 65 16.75 12.73 2.38
N LEU A 66 17.38 11.77 3.06
CA LEU A 66 18.84 11.61 3.08
C LEU A 66 19.38 11.22 1.70
N VAL A 67 18.77 10.25 1.02
CA VAL A 67 19.14 9.84 -0.35
C VAL A 67 19.07 11.03 -1.31
N LEU A 68 18.01 11.84 -1.22
CA LEU A 68 17.87 13.05 -2.04
C LEU A 68 18.86 14.16 -1.67
N ALA A 69 19.28 14.25 -0.41
CA ALA A 69 20.25 15.25 0.03
C ALA A 69 21.70 14.85 -0.30
N LEU A 70 21.96 13.54 -0.41
CA LEU A 70 23.27 12.92 -0.60
C LEU A 70 23.33 12.17 -1.93
N GLU A 71 22.91 12.82 -3.02
CA GLU A 71 22.82 12.19 -4.36
C GLU A 71 24.14 11.59 -4.86
N ALA A 72 25.29 12.02 -4.33
CA ALA A 72 26.61 11.52 -4.71
C ALA A 72 27.08 10.30 -3.87
N ASP A 73 26.31 9.87 -2.87
CA ASP A 73 26.65 8.75 -1.98
C ASP A 73 26.03 7.44 -2.47
N ASP A 74 26.55 6.91 -3.59
CA ASP A 74 26.05 5.67 -4.18
C ASP A 74 26.21 4.45 -3.25
N GLU A 75 27.19 4.49 -2.33
CA GLU A 75 27.43 3.41 -1.37
C GLU A 75 26.29 3.33 -0.36
N PHE A 76 25.88 4.47 0.19
CA PHE A 76 24.73 4.57 1.08
C PHE A 76 23.42 4.15 0.39
N HIS A 77 23.21 4.58 -0.87
CA HIS A 77 22.03 4.19 -1.63
C HIS A 77 21.94 2.66 -1.82
N ARG A 78 23.03 2.02 -2.28
CA ARG A 78 23.10 0.56 -2.43
C ARG A 78 22.91 -0.19 -1.11
N GLU A 79 23.45 0.34 -0.02
CA GLU A 79 23.27 -0.26 1.31
C GLU A 79 21.80 -0.28 1.72
N ILE A 80 21.07 0.82 1.50
CA ILE A 80 19.63 0.91 1.77
C ILE A 80 18.86 -0.12 0.92
N GLU A 81 19.10 -0.15 -0.39
CA GLU A 81 18.42 -1.07 -1.31
C GLU A 81 18.62 -2.53 -0.90
N ALA A 82 19.86 -2.94 -0.62
CA ALA A 82 20.18 -4.29 -0.21
C ALA A 82 19.50 -4.69 1.11
N ASN A 83 19.40 -3.76 2.07
CA ASN A 83 18.69 -4.00 3.32
C ASN A 83 17.18 -4.16 3.11
N ILE A 84 16.57 -3.32 2.25
CA ILE A 84 15.14 -3.38 1.98
C ILE A 84 14.79 -4.67 1.24
N ASP A 85 15.59 -5.10 0.27
CA ASP A 85 15.36 -6.33 -0.49
C ASP A 85 15.39 -7.58 0.42
N ASP A 86 16.37 -7.66 1.33
CA ASP A 86 16.44 -8.71 2.35
C ASP A 86 15.20 -8.70 3.27
N ILE A 87 14.82 -7.53 3.77
CA ILE A 87 13.64 -7.38 4.65
C ILE A 87 12.35 -7.77 3.92
N LEU A 88 12.17 -7.33 2.67
CA LEU A 88 11.00 -7.66 1.85
C LEU A 88 10.93 -9.15 1.53
N THR A 89 12.07 -9.78 1.26
CA THR A 89 12.15 -11.23 1.05
C THR A 89 11.67 -12.00 2.29
N GLN A 90 12.15 -11.61 3.47
CA GLN A 90 11.77 -12.23 4.74
C GLN A 90 10.30 -11.95 5.11
N LEU A 91 9.82 -10.72 4.96
CA LEU A 91 8.40 -10.38 5.17
C LEU A 91 7.51 -11.14 4.20
N GLY A 92 7.89 -11.21 2.92
CA GLY A 92 7.17 -11.96 1.90
C GLY A 92 7.09 -13.45 2.20
N ALA A 93 8.18 -14.07 2.66
CA ALA A 93 8.15 -15.47 3.12
C ALA A 93 7.18 -15.66 4.29
N LYS A 94 7.32 -14.82 5.32
CA LYS A 94 6.45 -14.86 6.50
C LYS A 94 4.96 -14.71 6.16
N LEU A 95 4.63 -13.84 5.20
CA LEU A 95 3.25 -13.58 4.77
C LEU A 95 2.70 -14.70 3.88
N ARG A 96 3.54 -15.40 3.11
CA ARG A 96 3.14 -16.57 2.32
C ARG A 96 2.81 -17.79 3.17
N ASP A 97 3.48 -17.93 4.32
CA ASP A 97 3.29 -19.06 5.24
C ASP A 97 2.13 -18.83 6.24
N VAL A 98 1.33 -17.78 6.05
CA VAL A 98 0.17 -17.51 6.91
C VAL A 98 -0.98 -18.43 6.53
N ASP A 99 -1.32 -19.34 7.44
CA ASP A 99 -2.52 -20.17 7.37
C ASP A 99 -3.66 -19.48 8.15
N ASN A 100 -4.45 -18.66 7.46
CA ASN A 100 -5.60 -17.95 8.02
C ASN A 100 -6.66 -17.75 6.93
N GLU A 101 -7.88 -18.23 7.17
CA GLU A 101 -8.98 -18.19 6.19
C GLU A 101 -9.34 -16.76 5.76
N MET A 102 -9.17 -15.79 6.65
CA MET A 102 -9.47 -14.36 6.42
C MET A 102 -8.26 -13.59 5.89
N TYR A 103 -7.15 -14.26 5.56
CA TYR A 103 -5.91 -13.60 5.14
C TYR A 103 -6.10 -12.71 3.91
N LEU A 104 -6.86 -13.17 2.92
CA LEU A 104 -7.09 -12.42 1.69
C LEU A 104 -7.87 -11.13 1.95
N GLU A 105 -8.93 -11.20 2.76
CA GLU A 105 -9.71 -10.03 3.16
C GLU A 105 -8.85 -9.03 3.96
N MET A 106 -8.01 -9.54 4.88
CA MET A 106 -7.06 -8.69 5.61
C MET A 106 -6.04 -8.03 4.67
N PHE A 107 -5.55 -8.74 3.66
CA PHE A 107 -4.62 -8.22 2.66
C PHE A 107 -5.24 -7.06 1.89
N GLU A 108 -6.45 -7.26 1.36
CA GLU A 108 -7.17 -6.27 0.57
C GLU A 108 -7.53 -5.03 1.42
N GLU A 109 -8.00 -5.24 2.65
CA GLU A 109 -8.35 -4.13 3.54
C GLU A 109 -7.11 -3.30 3.92
N GLU A 110 -6.00 -3.93 4.29
CA GLU A 110 -4.76 -3.22 4.63
C GLU A 110 -4.15 -2.54 3.40
N HIS A 111 -4.26 -3.14 2.20
CA HIS A 111 -3.82 -2.51 0.96
C HIS A 111 -4.64 -1.25 0.65
N TYR A 112 -5.97 -1.35 0.70
CA TYR A 112 -6.85 -0.20 0.48
C TYR A 112 -6.60 0.92 1.51
N ARG A 113 -6.42 0.55 2.79
CA ARG A 113 -6.06 1.50 3.85
C ARG A 113 -4.71 2.16 3.57
N PHE A 114 -3.73 1.41 3.08
CA PHE A 114 -2.42 1.94 2.73
C PHE A 114 -2.49 2.94 1.57
N GLU A 115 -3.24 2.64 0.51
CA GLU A 115 -3.42 3.55 -0.64
C GLU A 115 -4.20 4.82 -0.28
N SER A 116 -5.21 4.70 0.58
CA SER A 116 -6.06 5.83 1.01
C SER A 116 -5.41 6.69 2.09
N THR A 117 -4.45 6.15 2.85
CA THR A 117 -3.80 6.86 3.95
C THR A 117 -2.57 7.63 3.46
N THR A 118 -2.53 8.92 3.75
CA THR A 118 -1.33 9.75 3.59
C THR A 118 -0.81 10.18 4.94
N ILE A 119 0.49 9.99 5.20
CA ILE A 119 1.11 10.54 6.40
C ILE A 119 1.07 12.05 6.36
N ARG A 120 0.44 12.62 7.39
CA ARG A 120 0.44 14.06 7.66
C ARG A 120 1.25 14.32 8.92
N ILE A 121 2.49 14.78 8.74
CA ILE A 121 3.46 15.02 9.83
C ILE A 121 2.86 15.89 10.93
N ASN A 122 2.09 16.93 10.56
CA ASN A 122 1.44 17.82 11.53
C ASN A 122 0.45 17.09 12.43
N ASN A 123 -0.34 16.17 11.88
CA ASN A 123 -1.29 15.37 12.65
C ASN A 123 -0.56 14.39 13.57
N LEU A 124 0.57 13.88 13.09
CA LEU A 124 1.38 12.92 13.82
C LEU A 124 2.10 13.56 15.01
N ALA A 125 2.60 14.79 14.85
CA ALA A 125 3.25 15.53 15.93
C ALA A 125 2.30 15.88 17.09
N SER A 126 0.99 15.96 16.82
CA SER A 126 -0.02 16.18 17.86
C SER A 126 -0.49 14.90 18.56
N GLU A 127 -0.05 13.72 18.12
CA GLU A 127 -0.59 12.43 18.56
C GLU A 127 0.10 11.92 19.85
N PRO A 128 -0.59 11.91 21.01
CA PRO A 128 0.02 11.51 22.28
C PRO A 128 0.49 10.06 22.29
N ALA A 129 -0.19 9.18 21.55
CA ALA A 129 0.15 7.76 21.48
C ALA A 129 1.58 7.50 20.97
N LEU A 130 2.19 8.45 20.25
CA LEU A 130 3.54 8.30 19.70
C LEU A 130 4.65 8.56 20.70
N TYR A 131 4.38 9.45 21.66
CA TYR A 131 5.33 9.84 22.70
C TYR A 131 5.35 8.85 23.87
N LEU A 132 4.32 8.01 23.96
CA LEU A 132 4.21 6.96 24.97
C LEU A 132 4.70 5.61 24.43
N PRO A 133 5.11 4.68 25.33
CA PRO A 133 5.37 3.30 24.94
C PRO A 133 4.17 2.69 24.20
N PRO A 134 4.38 1.82 23.19
CA PRO A 134 3.29 1.23 22.43
C PRO A 134 2.28 0.52 23.34
N SER A 135 1.03 0.97 23.32
CA SER A 135 -0.03 0.33 24.09
C SER A 135 -0.33 -1.06 23.54
N THR A 136 -0.50 -2.04 24.41
CA THR A 136 -0.88 -3.43 24.06
C THR A 136 -2.39 -3.67 24.16
N SER A 137 -3.15 -2.71 24.67
CA SER A 137 -4.61 -2.81 24.82
C SER A 137 -5.33 -2.55 23.49
N ALA A 138 -6.10 -3.53 23.03
CA ALA A 138 -7.00 -3.40 21.89
C ALA A 138 -8.16 -2.42 22.13
N VAL A 139 -8.42 -2.04 23.39
CA VAL A 139 -9.54 -1.16 23.80
C VAL A 139 -9.20 0.32 23.65
N SER A 140 -8.03 0.65 23.11
CA SER A 140 -7.64 2.04 22.87
C SER A 140 -8.19 2.50 21.51
N ASN A 141 -8.74 3.72 21.42
CA ASN A 141 -9.11 4.39 20.16
C ASN A 141 -7.88 4.72 19.27
N VAL A 142 -6.72 4.12 19.56
CA VAL A 142 -5.46 4.30 18.84
C VAL A 142 -5.39 3.30 17.68
N PRO A 143 -5.16 3.75 16.45
CA PRO A 143 -5.10 2.88 15.28
C PRO A 143 -3.91 1.92 15.37
N LEU A 144 -4.03 0.74 14.74
CA LEU A 144 -2.99 -0.30 14.73
C LEU A 144 -1.61 0.24 14.28
N SER A 145 -1.59 1.18 13.35
CA SER A 145 -0.35 1.82 12.87
C SER A 145 0.46 2.53 13.95
N GLN A 146 -0.17 2.89 15.08
CA GLN A 146 0.40 3.68 16.17
C GLN A 146 0.50 2.90 17.51
N ARG A 147 0.10 1.62 17.55
CA ARG A 147 0.15 0.78 18.76
C ARG A 147 0.76 -0.59 18.48
N ALA A 148 0.90 -1.41 19.52
CA ALA A 148 1.27 -2.80 19.35
C ALA A 148 0.04 -3.63 18.91
N PRO A 149 0.23 -4.68 18.09
CA PRO A 149 -0.85 -5.58 17.71
C PRO A 149 -1.27 -6.45 18.91
N CYS A 150 -2.56 -6.73 18.98
CA CYS A 150 -3.21 -7.62 19.93
C CYS A 150 -3.74 -8.84 19.17
N GLY A 151 -3.24 -10.03 19.48
CA GLY A 151 -3.64 -11.27 18.80
C GLY A 151 -2.91 -11.54 17.48
N ASN A 152 -3.26 -12.65 16.82
CA ASN A 152 -2.58 -13.10 15.59
C ASN A 152 -2.99 -12.28 14.36
N ASP A 153 -4.28 -11.95 14.23
CA ASP A 153 -4.79 -11.20 13.08
C ASP A 153 -4.15 -9.82 12.97
N GLU A 154 -4.03 -9.09 14.09
CA GLU A 154 -3.35 -7.80 14.09
C GLU A 154 -1.83 -7.93 13.84
N LYS A 155 -1.21 -9.06 14.22
CA LYS A 155 0.21 -9.32 13.87
C LYS A 155 0.38 -9.56 12.37
N ILE A 156 -0.59 -10.22 11.73
CA ILE A 156 -0.63 -10.41 10.27
C ILE A 156 -0.84 -9.05 9.61
N ARG A 157 -1.89 -8.30 9.98
CA ARG A 157 -2.18 -6.94 9.47
C ARG A 157 -1.00 -5.99 9.61
N ARG A 158 -0.31 -6.00 10.76
CA ARG A 158 0.91 -5.20 10.93
C ARG A 158 2.04 -5.64 9.98
N SER A 159 2.21 -6.94 9.76
CA SER A 159 3.22 -7.44 8.82
C SER A 159 2.89 -7.01 7.37
N LEU A 160 1.60 -6.96 7.02
CA LEU A 160 1.12 -6.38 5.75
C LEU A 160 1.43 -4.89 5.64
N GLN A 161 1.16 -4.10 6.69
CA GLN A 161 1.51 -2.68 6.72
C GLN A 161 3.01 -2.44 6.51
N PHE A 162 3.87 -3.19 7.22
CA PHE A 162 5.32 -3.11 7.00
C PHE A 162 5.70 -3.46 5.56
N TYR A 163 5.10 -4.51 5.00
CA TYR A 163 5.36 -4.94 3.64
C TYR A 163 5.00 -3.86 2.62
N PHE A 164 3.80 -3.28 2.69
CA PHE A 164 3.37 -2.24 1.75
C PHE A 164 4.23 -0.96 1.84
N ILE A 165 4.53 -0.50 3.06
CA ILE A 165 5.40 0.68 3.27
C ILE A 165 6.77 0.45 2.64
N LEU A 166 7.42 -0.67 2.96
CA LEU A 166 8.78 -0.97 2.49
C LEU A 166 8.82 -1.29 0.99
N ARG A 167 7.76 -1.91 0.46
CA ARG A 167 7.64 -2.19 -0.97
C ARG A 167 7.55 -0.90 -1.77
N LYS A 168 6.66 0.01 -1.38
CA LYS A 168 6.56 1.34 -1.99
C LYS A 168 7.90 2.08 -1.90
N PHE A 169 8.55 2.05 -0.74
CA PHE A 169 9.85 2.69 -0.57
C PHE A 169 10.93 2.07 -1.48
N SER A 170 10.97 0.75 -1.65
CA SER A 170 11.88 0.06 -2.58
C SER A 170 11.67 0.50 -4.02
N LEU A 171 10.41 0.56 -4.46
CA LEU A 171 10.05 1.01 -5.80
C LEU A 171 10.40 2.49 -6.03
N ASP A 172 10.17 3.33 -5.02
CA ASP A 172 10.54 4.74 -5.04
C ASP A 172 12.05 4.95 -5.18
N LEU A 173 12.88 4.12 -4.50
CA LEU A 173 14.34 4.18 -4.63
C LEU A 173 14.79 3.81 -6.04
N GLN A 174 14.20 2.78 -6.62
CA GLN A 174 14.50 2.30 -7.98
C GLN A 174 13.83 3.14 -9.08
N SER A 175 13.01 4.14 -8.71
CA SER A 175 12.19 4.93 -9.63
C SER A 175 11.29 4.07 -10.53
N LEU A 176 10.81 2.94 -10.01
CA LEU A 176 9.90 2.04 -10.70
C LEU A 176 8.45 2.38 -10.35
N PRO A 177 7.52 2.30 -11.32
CA PRO A 177 6.09 2.38 -10.99
C PRO A 177 5.68 1.16 -10.16
N GLU A 178 4.66 1.30 -9.30
CA GLU A 178 4.07 0.17 -8.60
C GLU A 178 3.51 -0.83 -9.61
N PRO A 179 4.07 -2.04 -9.74
CA PRO A 179 3.46 -3.07 -10.56
C PRO A 179 2.26 -3.65 -9.81
N ILE A 180 1.26 -4.10 -10.57
CA ILE A 180 0.07 -4.76 -10.01
C ILE A 180 0.54 -5.82 -9.02
N LEU A 181 0.11 -5.70 -7.76
CA LEU A 181 0.52 -6.62 -6.71
C LEU A 181 0.14 -8.04 -7.12
N PRO A 182 1.05 -9.02 -7.07
CA PRO A 182 0.77 -10.39 -7.50
C PRO A 182 -0.31 -11.10 -6.66
N LEU A 183 -0.73 -10.50 -5.54
CA LEU A 183 -1.78 -10.97 -4.64
C LEU A 183 -3.05 -10.11 -4.68
N SER A 184 -3.00 -8.90 -5.26
CA SER A 184 -4.21 -8.26 -5.74
C SER A 184 -4.60 -9.09 -6.95
N SER A 185 -5.66 -9.88 -6.82
CA SER A 185 -6.44 -10.52 -7.88
C SER A 185 -5.81 -10.36 -9.27
N LYS A 186 -5.40 -11.50 -9.87
CA LYS A 186 -5.13 -11.69 -11.32
C LYS A 186 -5.60 -10.47 -12.09
N VAL A 187 -4.75 -9.86 -12.92
CA VAL A 187 -5.22 -8.93 -13.96
C VAL A 187 -6.26 -9.67 -14.80
N ARG A 188 -7.51 -9.67 -14.34
CA ARG A 188 -8.67 -10.02 -15.10
C ARG A 188 -8.85 -8.75 -15.88
N THR A 189 -8.48 -8.86 -17.15
CA THR A 189 -8.99 -7.96 -18.17
C THR A 189 -10.45 -7.71 -17.85
N LEU A 190 -10.81 -6.43 -17.70
CA LEU A 190 -12.19 -6.01 -17.48
C LEU A 190 -13.09 -6.80 -18.42
N ALA A 191 -14.15 -7.39 -17.89
CA ALA A 191 -15.06 -8.16 -18.72
C ALA A 191 -15.77 -7.21 -19.68
N GLU A 192 -15.73 -7.52 -20.97
CA GLU A 192 -16.44 -6.80 -22.00
C GLU A 192 -17.74 -7.52 -22.36
N ILE A 193 -18.65 -6.78 -22.99
CA ILE A 193 -19.92 -7.34 -23.45
C ILE A 193 -19.61 -8.46 -24.47
N ASN A 194 -20.27 -9.61 -24.30
CA ASN A 194 -20.08 -10.88 -25.02
C ASN A 194 -18.88 -11.74 -24.58
N ASP A 195 -18.13 -11.34 -23.56
CA ASP A 195 -17.11 -12.22 -23.01
C ASP A 195 -17.73 -13.47 -22.38
N CYS A 196 -17.03 -14.60 -22.50
CA CYS A 196 -17.39 -15.86 -21.87
C CYS A 196 -16.58 -16.04 -20.58
N ILE A 197 -17.24 -15.95 -19.43
CA ILE A 197 -16.60 -16.03 -18.11
C ILE A 197 -16.98 -17.32 -17.39
N ASN A 198 -16.03 -17.86 -16.62
CA ASN A 198 -16.24 -19.04 -15.78
C ASN A 198 -16.70 -18.61 -14.38
N LEU A 199 -17.83 -19.14 -13.93
CA LEU A 199 -18.54 -18.77 -12.70
C LEU A 199 -18.36 -19.77 -11.55
N ASN A 200 -17.56 -20.82 -11.69
CA ASN A 200 -17.49 -21.90 -10.70
C ASN A 200 -17.06 -21.46 -9.29
N ASN A 201 -16.36 -20.33 -9.18
CA ASN A 201 -15.90 -19.74 -7.92
C ASN A 201 -16.39 -18.28 -7.77
N SER A 202 -17.52 -17.94 -8.39
CA SER A 202 -18.09 -16.60 -8.33
C SER A 202 -19.35 -16.61 -7.47
N ASP A 203 -19.48 -15.62 -6.59
CA ASP A 203 -20.75 -15.37 -5.90
C ASP A 203 -21.77 -14.82 -6.90
N LEU A 204 -22.89 -15.52 -7.05
CA LEU A 204 -23.92 -15.20 -8.02
C LEU A 204 -25.16 -14.67 -7.31
N LEU A 205 -25.61 -13.48 -7.68
CA LEU A 205 -26.89 -12.93 -7.26
C LEU A 205 -27.90 -13.05 -8.40
N ALA A 206 -28.91 -13.91 -8.22
CA ALA A 206 -29.98 -14.04 -9.21
C ALA A 206 -30.82 -12.75 -9.27
N CYS A 207 -31.09 -12.27 -10.48
CA CYS A 207 -31.92 -11.09 -10.72
C CYS A 207 -32.79 -11.25 -11.97
N THR A 208 -33.87 -10.48 -12.04
CA THR A 208 -34.74 -10.41 -13.21
C THR A 208 -34.59 -9.04 -13.84
N VAL A 209 -34.25 -9.02 -15.13
CA VAL A 209 -34.14 -7.78 -15.90
C VAL A 209 -35.39 -7.62 -16.74
N PHE A 210 -36.04 -6.45 -16.61
CA PHE A 210 -37.20 -6.09 -17.39
C PHE A 210 -36.78 -5.30 -18.61
N GLN A 211 -37.03 -5.84 -19.81
CA GLN A 211 -36.74 -5.17 -21.07
C GLN A 211 -37.94 -5.34 -22.00
N ASN A 212 -38.43 -4.24 -22.59
CA ASN A 212 -39.56 -4.27 -23.54
C ASN A 212 -40.80 -5.03 -23.05
N ASN A 213 -41.13 -4.91 -21.76
CA ASN A 213 -42.26 -5.60 -21.12
C ASN A 213 -42.10 -7.14 -20.99
N GLU A 214 -40.89 -7.65 -21.19
CA GLU A 214 -40.51 -9.05 -20.97
C GLU A 214 -39.55 -9.17 -19.77
N GLU A 215 -39.67 -10.29 -19.04
CA GLU A 215 -38.83 -10.64 -17.89
C GLU A 215 -37.73 -11.61 -18.30
N HIS A 216 -36.47 -11.22 -18.09
CA HIS A 216 -35.32 -12.06 -18.39
C HIS A 216 -34.58 -12.44 -17.09
N PRO A 217 -34.54 -13.73 -16.71
CA PRO A 217 -33.73 -14.16 -15.58
C PRO A 217 -32.25 -14.09 -15.95
N ARG A 218 -31.46 -13.48 -15.06
CA ARG A 218 -30.03 -13.21 -15.22
C ARG A 218 -29.30 -13.39 -13.89
N PHE A 219 -27.98 -13.43 -13.94
CA PHE A 219 -27.14 -13.42 -12.74
C PHE A 219 -26.27 -12.18 -12.72
N LEU A 220 -26.12 -11.62 -11.53
CA LEU A 220 -25.23 -10.51 -11.25
C LEU A 220 -23.97 -11.07 -10.58
N VAL A 221 -22.83 -10.69 -11.12
CA VAL A 221 -21.50 -11.05 -10.63
C VAL A 221 -20.76 -9.76 -10.31
N THR A 222 -20.23 -9.67 -9.10
CA THR A 222 -19.35 -8.56 -8.72
C THR A 222 -17.90 -8.97 -8.93
N ASP A 223 -17.17 -8.15 -9.67
CA ASP A 223 -15.71 -8.18 -9.74
C ASP A 223 -15.15 -6.91 -9.05
N GLN A 224 -13.84 -6.89 -8.79
CA GLN A 224 -13.17 -5.84 -8.01
C GLN A 224 -13.50 -4.42 -8.49
N PHE A 225 -13.72 -4.22 -9.79
CA PHE A 225 -14.02 -2.92 -10.40
C PHE A 225 -15.32 -2.87 -11.19
N GLN A 226 -16.05 -3.99 -11.29
CA GLN A 226 -17.20 -4.11 -12.19
C GLN A 226 -18.39 -4.81 -11.55
N LEU A 227 -19.56 -4.32 -11.90
CA LEU A 227 -20.81 -5.03 -11.78
C LEU A 227 -21.13 -5.64 -13.14
N ILE A 228 -21.14 -6.97 -13.21
CA ILE A 228 -21.28 -7.72 -14.45
C ILE A 228 -22.60 -8.48 -14.41
N LEU A 229 -23.44 -8.23 -15.41
CA LEU A 229 -24.66 -9.00 -15.63
C LEU A 229 -24.38 -10.08 -16.67
N VAL A 230 -24.72 -11.33 -16.33
CA VAL A 230 -24.44 -12.48 -17.18
C VAL A 230 -25.67 -13.36 -17.42
N GLU A 231 -25.67 -14.01 -18.57
CA GLU A 231 -26.61 -15.04 -18.95
C GLU A 231 -25.89 -16.40 -19.01
N PRO A 232 -26.44 -17.47 -18.41
CA PRO A 232 -25.81 -18.79 -18.45
C PRO A 232 -25.60 -19.28 -19.88
N ASP A 233 -24.40 -19.78 -20.19
CA ASP A 233 -24.12 -20.34 -21.51
C ASP A 233 -24.82 -21.69 -21.66
N SER A 234 -25.67 -21.81 -22.68
CA SER A 234 -26.41 -23.04 -23.00
C SER A 234 -25.49 -24.21 -23.41
N ARG A 235 -24.24 -23.93 -23.76
CA ARG A 235 -23.27 -24.93 -24.25
C ARG A 235 -22.30 -25.44 -23.18
N LYS A 236 -22.12 -24.70 -22.07
CA LYS A 236 -21.10 -25.01 -21.06
C LYS A 236 -21.61 -24.70 -19.66
N LEU A 237 -21.78 -25.76 -18.86
CA LEU A 237 -22.18 -25.64 -17.46
C LEU A 237 -21.09 -24.95 -16.64
N GLY A 238 -21.48 -23.96 -15.82
CA GLY A 238 -20.54 -23.13 -15.05
C GLY A 238 -19.93 -21.96 -15.83
N TRP A 239 -20.34 -21.74 -17.08
CA TRP A 239 -19.92 -20.58 -17.88
C TRP A 239 -21.11 -19.67 -18.17
N ALA A 240 -20.83 -18.39 -18.37
CA ALA A 240 -21.84 -17.41 -18.72
C ALA A 240 -21.29 -16.36 -19.68
N VAL A 241 -22.19 -15.76 -20.45
CA VAL A 241 -21.89 -14.69 -21.39
C VAL A 241 -22.25 -13.35 -20.77
N VAL A 242 -21.36 -12.38 -20.87
CA VAL A 242 -21.56 -11.03 -20.35
C VAL A 242 -22.58 -10.28 -21.19
N CYS A 243 -23.70 -9.92 -20.58
CA CYS A 243 -24.75 -9.09 -21.19
C CYS A 243 -24.50 -7.61 -20.95
N PHE A 244 -23.92 -7.27 -19.80
CA PHE A 244 -23.59 -5.91 -19.41
C PHE A 244 -22.40 -5.93 -18.45
N ALA A 245 -21.50 -4.97 -18.59
CA ALA A 245 -20.43 -4.72 -17.65
C ALA A 245 -20.42 -3.22 -17.33
N GLY A 246 -20.70 -2.88 -16.08
CA GLY A 246 -20.65 -1.51 -15.57
C GLY A 246 -19.50 -1.40 -14.58
N LEU A 247 -18.72 -0.33 -14.65
CA LEU A 247 -17.77 -0.05 -13.58
C LEU A 247 -18.54 0.27 -12.29
N LEU A 248 -18.14 -0.33 -11.18
CA LEU A 248 -18.60 0.09 -9.86
C LEU A 248 -18.03 1.48 -9.64
N GLN A 249 -18.83 2.53 -9.84
CA GLN A 249 -18.42 3.91 -9.57
C GLN A 249 -17.96 3.99 -8.11
N ALA A 250 -16.64 4.06 -7.88
CA ALA A 250 -16.14 4.90 -6.82
C ALA A 250 -16.63 6.31 -7.15
N SER A 251 -17.22 6.99 -6.19
CA SER A 251 -17.62 8.39 -6.27
C SER A 251 -16.39 9.29 -6.47
N PHE A 252 -15.74 9.23 -7.64
CA PHE A 252 -14.84 10.24 -8.17
C PHE A 252 -15.69 11.17 -9.03
N SER A 253 -16.56 11.89 -8.36
CA SER A 253 -17.23 13.07 -8.91
C SER A 253 -17.39 14.08 -7.79
N LEU A 254 -16.27 14.64 -7.35
CA LEU A 254 -16.13 16.05 -6.96
C LEU A 254 -14.64 16.38 -6.79
N PHE A 255 -14.24 17.58 -7.23
CA PHE A 255 -12.89 18.14 -7.41
C PHE A 255 -12.27 17.83 -8.79
N LEU A 256 -12.78 18.44 -9.88
CA LEU A 256 -12.46 19.80 -10.42
C LEU A 256 -10.98 19.92 -10.87
N LEU A 257 -10.69 20.38 -12.09
CA LEU A 257 -10.63 21.82 -12.47
C LEU A 257 -9.91 22.68 -11.43
#